data_AF-A0AAT9MKB4-F1
#
_entry.id   AF-A0AAT9MKB4-F1
#
_cell.length_a   1.000
_cell.length_b   1.000
_cell.length_c   1.000
_cell.angle_alpha   90.00
_cell.angle_beta   90.00
_cell.angle_gamma   90.00
#
_symmetry.space_group_name_H-M   'P 1'
#
loop_
_entity.id
_entity.type
_entity.pdbx_description
1 polymer ?
#
loop_
_entity_poly.entity_id
_entity_poly.type
_entity_poly.pdbx_seq_one_letter_code
_entity_poly.pdbx_strand_id
1 'polypeptide(L)'
;MELKNVTRYIPDDPDYDNNFLYFRSEDGQDFYESLNKFTKRYKLCIDSEGVIRSVSEDVSRLYPAGFSVVEVNKLPAGFNIYGDWKYSNGAVVAVPVDYQDKAEVTRQKLLNDANITIADWRTELALDEISDDDKATLTKWMAYIKGLKSLDLTGISDEATFNKIQWPALPQ
;
A
#
# COMPACT_ATOMS: atom_id res chain seq x y z
N MET A 1 26.05 5.68 -2.72
CA MET A 1 25.75 6.55 -1.57
C MET A 1 24.46 6.09 -0.90
N GLU A 2 24.37 6.26 0.42
CA GLU A 2 23.16 6.03 1.21
C GLU A 2 23.14 7.06 2.36
N LEU A 3 21.98 7.63 2.64
CA LEU A 3 21.71 8.46 3.81
C LEU A 3 20.62 7.79 4.63
N LYS A 4 20.96 7.30 5.83
CA LYS A 4 20.01 6.53 6.66
C LYS A 4 19.22 7.42 7.59
N ASN A 5 17.95 7.09 7.77
CA ASN A 5 17.05 7.67 8.78
C ASN A 5 17.16 9.20 8.86
N VAL A 6 16.98 9.85 7.70
CA VAL A 6 17.16 11.29 7.55
C VAL A 6 16.08 12.03 8.33
N THR A 7 16.51 12.97 9.18
CA THR A 7 15.63 13.77 10.03
C THR A 7 15.90 15.26 9.81
N ARG A 8 14.95 16.09 10.23
CA ARG A 8 15.16 17.54 10.27
C ARG A 8 16.09 17.91 11.41
N TYR A 9 16.96 18.88 11.20
CA TYR A 9 17.78 19.47 12.25
C TYR A 9 17.94 20.97 12.04
N ILE A 10 18.55 21.64 13.03
CA ILE A 10 18.94 23.05 12.96
C ILE A 10 20.48 23.06 13.06
N PRO A 11 21.21 23.58 12.05
CA PRO A 11 22.65 23.71 12.12
C PRO A 11 23.08 24.82 13.07
N ASP A 12 24.29 24.74 13.61
CA ASP A 12 24.85 25.76 14.51
C ASP A 12 25.14 27.08 13.77
N ASP A 13 25.49 27.00 12.48
CA ASP A 13 25.74 28.14 11.58
C ASP A 13 24.97 27.94 10.26
N PRO A 14 23.71 28.41 10.15
CA PRO A 14 22.89 28.21 8.97
C PRO A 14 23.30 29.11 7.79
N ASP A 15 23.52 28.53 6.62
CA ASP A 15 23.81 29.25 5.37
C ASP A 15 22.61 30.07 4.83
N TYR A 16 21.39 29.66 5.17
CA TYR A 16 20.13 30.22 4.69
C TYR A 16 19.25 30.74 5.83
N ASP A 17 18.18 31.47 5.46
CA ASP A 17 17.22 32.00 6.43
C ASP A 17 16.48 30.90 7.23
N ASN A 18 15.75 31.34 8.26
CA ASN A 18 15.06 30.46 9.20
C ASN A 18 13.91 29.63 8.60
N ASN A 19 13.49 29.90 7.36
CA ASN A 19 12.46 29.11 6.68
C ASN A 19 13.05 27.94 5.90
N PHE A 20 14.38 27.89 5.74
CA PHE A 20 15.06 26.77 5.11
C PHE A 20 15.03 25.53 6.00
N LEU A 21 14.75 24.37 5.41
CA LEU A 21 14.70 23.10 6.13
C LEU A 21 16.00 22.34 5.90
N TYR A 22 16.74 22.08 6.98
CA TYR A 22 17.95 21.26 6.92
C TYR A 22 17.65 19.82 7.30
N PHE A 23 18.34 18.88 6.63
CA PHE A 23 18.14 17.45 6.82
C PHE A 23 19.47 16.73 7.03
N ARG A 24 19.51 15.81 7.98
CA ARG A 24 20.71 15.07 8.35
C ARG A 24 20.40 13.59 8.57
N SER A 25 21.26 12.72 8.05
CA SER A 25 21.20 11.28 8.31
C SER A 25 21.60 10.95 9.75
N GLU A 26 21.30 9.74 10.19
CA GLU A 26 21.63 9.27 11.55
C GLU A 26 23.13 9.30 11.87
N ASP A 27 23.97 9.13 10.85
CA ASP A 27 25.44 9.18 10.96
C ASP A 27 25.99 10.61 10.80
N GLY A 28 25.12 11.62 10.75
CA GLY A 28 25.49 13.02 10.82
C GLY A 28 25.76 13.70 9.48
N GLN A 29 25.55 13.03 8.34
CA GLN A 29 25.78 13.64 7.02
C GLN A 29 24.61 14.56 6.64
N ASP A 30 24.93 15.79 6.25
CA ASP A 30 23.93 16.71 5.71
C ASP A 30 23.48 16.28 4.31
N PHE A 31 22.17 16.38 4.06
CA PHE A 31 21.55 15.99 2.80
C PHE A 31 21.98 16.88 1.62
N TYR A 32 22.01 18.20 1.81
CA TYR A 32 22.35 19.18 0.76
C TYR A 32 23.84 19.16 0.44
N GLU A 33 24.70 19.00 1.44
CA GLU A 33 26.13 18.81 1.23
C GLU A 33 26.46 17.48 0.54
N SER A 34 25.54 16.52 0.59
CA SER A 34 25.71 15.19 0.01
C SER A 34 25.14 15.05 -1.40
N LEU A 35 24.51 16.07 -1.99
CA LEU A 35 23.85 15.97 -3.30
C LEU A 35 24.80 15.49 -4.41
N ASN A 36 26.05 15.97 -4.41
CA ASN A 36 27.07 15.58 -5.39
C ASN A 36 27.67 14.19 -5.15
N LYS A 37 27.43 13.57 -3.99
CA LYS A 37 27.90 12.22 -3.65
C LYS A 37 27.00 11.13 -4.25
N PHE A 38 25.80 11.49 -4.68
CA PHE A 38 24.91 10.60 -5.42
C PHE A 38 25.36 10.48 -6.88
N THR A 39 25.68 9.27 -7.30
CA THR A 39 26.31 8.98 -8.60
C THR A 39 25.43 8.15 -9.53
N LYS A 40 24.40 7.49 -8.99
CA LYS A 40 23.50 6.65 -9.80
C LYS A 40 22.30 7.45 -10.29
N ARG A 41 21.68 6.92 -11.34
CA ARG A 41 20.58 7.59 -12.04
C ARG A 41 19.41 7.92 -11.11
N TYR A 42 18.82 6.93 -10.44
CA TYR A 42 17.63 7.10 -9.61
C TYR A 42 17.97 7.16 -8.14
N LYS A 43 17.38 8.13 -7.43
CA LYS A 43 17.46 8.28 -5.98
C LYS A 43 16.08 8.03 -5.40
N LEU A 44 16.04 7.24 -4.33
CA LEU A 44 14.82 6.68 -3.77
C LEU A 44 14.71 7.09 -2.31
N CYS A 45 13.55 7.61 -1.90
CA CYS A 45 13.20 7.66 -0.47
C CYS A 45 12.53 6.34 -0.09
N ILE A 46 13.07 5.66 0.91
CA ILE A 46 12.55 4.39 1.43
C ILE A 46 12.14 4.55 2.89
N ASP A 47 11.01 3.96 3.25
CA ASP A 47 10.56 3.91 4.65
C ASP A 47 11.33 2.86 5.48
N SER A 48 10.97 2.70 6.74
CA SER A 48 11.65 1.78 7.67
C SER A 48 11.55 0.31 7.26
N GLU A 49 10.60 -0.06 6.40
CA GLU A 49 10.47 -1.41 5.84
C GLU A 49 11.19 -1.56 4.48
N GLY A 50 11.84 -0.49 4.03
CA GLY A 50 12.52 -0.39 2.74
C GLY A 50 11.57 -0.12 1.58
N VAL A 51 10.27 0.08 1.82
CA VAL A 51 9.28 0.34 0.77
C VAL A 51 9.54 1.73 0.18
N ILE A 52 9.54 1.81 -1.15
CA ILE A 52 9.91 3.01 -1.88
C ILE A 52 8.69 3.94 -1.95
N ARG A 53 8.85 5.16 -1.44
CA ARG A 53 7.78 6.17 -1.37
C ARG A 53 7.98 7.36 -2.28
N SER A 54 9.21 7.57 -2.76
CA SER A 54 9.52 8.62 -3.73
C SER A 54 10.72 8.22 -4.57
N VAL A 55 10.77 8.74 -5.80
CA VAL A 55 11.88 8.57 -6.73
C VAL A 55 12.16 9.88 -7.47
N SER A 56 13.43 10.16 -7.74
CA SER A 56 13.83 11.23 -8.66
C SER A 56 15.16 10.88 -9.31
N GLU A 57 15.37 11.36 -10.55
CA GLU A 57 16.70 11.36 -11.16
C GLU A 57 17.58 12.51 -10.63
N ASP A 58 16.96 13.51 -10.00
CA ASP A 58 17.62 14.64 -9.34
C ASP A 58 17.35 14.58 -7.84
N VAL A 59 18.39 14.31 -7.05
CA VAL A 59 18.26 14.12 -5.59
C VAL A 59 17.77 15.39 -4.90
N SER A 60 18.06 16.58 -5.43
CA SER A 60 17.62 17.85 -4.85
C SER A 60 16.09 18.03 -4.83
N ARG A 61 15.36 17.22 -5.62
CA ARG A 61 13.90 17.23 -5.69
C ARG A 61 13.21 16.33 -4.66
N LEU A 62 13.98 15.62 -3.84
CA LEU A 62 13.44 14.75 -2.81
C LEU A 62 13.22 15.53 -1.50
N TYR A 63 12.13 15.18 -0.80
CA TYR A 63 11.94 15.54 0.60
C TYR A 63 12.34 14.33 1.46
N PRO A 64 13.51 14.32 2.12
CA PRO A 64 14.09 13.12 2.69
C PRO A 64 13.65 12.85 4.14
N ALA A 65 13.00 13.80 4.81
CA ALA A 65 12.68 13.67 6.22
C ALA A 65 11.77 12.47 6.50
N GLY A 66 12.15 11.65 7.49
CA GLY A 66 11.45 10.42 7.86
C GLY A 66 11.80 9.21 7.00
N PHE A 67 12.73 9.35 6.04
CA PHE A 67 13.12 8.29 5.12
C PHE A 67 14.63 8.05 5.15
N SER A 68 15.05 6.91 4.61
CA SER A 68 16.42 6.75 4.11
C SER A 68 16.47 7.09 2.62
N VAL A 69 17.58 7.64 2.14
CA VAL A 69 17.80 7.94 0.73
C VAL A 69 18.86 7.02 0.16
N VAL A 70 18.49 6.20 -0.82
CA VAL A 70 19.36 5.24 -1.51
C VAL A 70 19.40 5.53 -3.00
N GLU A 71 20.30 4.87 -3.74
CA GLU A 71 20.42 5.08 -5.18
C GLU A 71 20.62 3.80 -5.98
N VAL A 72 20.01 3.76 -7.17
CA VAL A 72 20.06 2.64 -8.13
C VAL A 72 20.19 3.16 -9.57
N ASN A 73 20.75 2.34 -10.47
CA ASN A 73 20.89 2.72 -11.87
C ASN A 73 19.69 2.33 -12.74
N LYS A 74 18.86 1.40 -12.28
CA LYS A 74 17.75 0.84 -13.04
C LYS A 74 16.56 0.63 -12.13
N LEU A 75 15.38 0.84 -12.70
CA LEU A 75 14.10 0.48 -12.10
C LEU A 75 13.48 -0.68 -12.88
N PRO A 76 12.83 -1.64 -12.21
CA PRO A 76 12.10 -2.72 -12.88
C PRO A 76 10.94 -2.22 -13.75
N ALA A 77 10.48 -3.03 -14.69
CA ALA A 77 9.25 -2.76 -15.44
C ALA A 77 8.04 -2.74 -14.48
N GLY A 78 7.10 -1.82 -14.71
CA GLY A 78 5.94 -1.65 -13.82
C GLY A 78 6.25 -0.99 -12.48
N PHE A 79 7.47 -0.45 -12.30
CA PHE A 79 7.84 0.30 -11.11
C PHE A 79 6.85 1.43 -10.82
N ASN A 80 6.49 1.57 -9.53
CA ASN A 80 5.66 2.64 -9.00
C ASN A 80 6.08 2.96 -7.55
N ILE A 81 5.46 3.98 -6.95
CA ILE A 81 5.70 4.42 -5.57
C ILE A 81 4.49 4.21 -4.64
N TYR A 82 3.57 3.32 -5.02
CA TYR A 82 2.33 3.05 -4.28
C TYR A 82 2.48 1.98 -3.19
N GLY A 83 3.68 1.42 -3.04
CA GLY A 83 4.00 0.41 -2.02
C GLY A 83 4.33 -0.97 -2.58
N ASP A 84 4.23 -1.18 -3.89
CA ASP A 84 4.49 -2.48 -4.53
C ASP A 84 5.99 -2.82 -4.64
N TRP A 85 6.87 -1.87 -4.36
CA TRP A 85 8.31 -1.99 -4.57
C TRP A 85 9.09 -1.57 -3.32
N LYS A 86 10.11 -2.35 -2.98
CA LYS A 86 11.05 -2.03 -1.91
C LYS A 86 12.49 -2.11 -2.37
N TYR A 87 13.34 -1.34 -1.71
CA TYR A 87 14.78 -1.49 -1.82
C TYR A 87 15.25 -2.59 -0.86
N SER A 88 15.97 -3.57 -1.37
CA SER A 88 16.56 -4.64 -0.58
C SER A 88 17.91 -5.02 -1.18
N ASN A 89 18.96 -5.00 -0.35
CA ASN A 89 20.31 -5.44 -0.72
C ASN A 89 20.84 -4.82 -2.04
N GLY A 90 20.65 -3.52 -2.25
CA GLY A 90 21.17 -2.83 -3.43
C GLY A 90 20.27 -2.88 -4.67
N ALA A 91 19.12 -3.57 -4.59
CA ALA A 91 18.20 -3.74 -5.70
C ALA A 91 16.78 -3.28 -5.34
N VAL A 92 16.01 -2.89 -6.36
CA VAL A 92 14.57 -2.67 -6.25
C VAL A 92 13.87 -3.98 -6.58
N VAL A 93 13.12 -4.50 -5.61
CA VAL A 93 12.39 -5.78 -5.71
C VAL A 93 10.91 -5.55 -5.40
N ALA A 94 10.04 -6.39 -5.96
CA ALA A 94 8.63 -6.35 -5.61
C ALA A 94 8.45 -6.70 -4.12
N VAL A 95 7.52 -6.01 -3.46
CA VAL A 95 7.06 -6.42 -2.14
C VAL A 95 6.31 -7.74 -2.29
N PRO A 96 6.69 -8.80 -1.56
CA PRO A 96 5.95 -10.07 -1.61
C PRO A 96 4.49 -9.84 -1.23
N VAL A 97 3.58 -10.31 -2.08
CA VAL A 97 2.15 -10.30 -1.80
C VAL A 97 1.80 -11.61 -1.12
N ASP A 98 1.21 -11.52 0.08
CA ASP A 98 0.55 -12.66 0.69
C ASP A 98 -0.82 -12.84 0.04
N TYR A 99 -0.88 -13.72 -0.96
CA TYR A 99 -2.12 -13.96 -1.71
C TYR A 99 -3.20 -14.67 -0.89
N GLN A 100 -2.81 -15.39 0.15
CA GLN A 100 -3.73 -16.02 1.09
C GLN A 100 -4.44 -14.94 1.91
N ASP A 101 -3.68 -14.02 2.51
CA ASP A 101 -4.23 -12.88 3.24
C ASP A 101 -5.06 -11.98 2.31
N LYS A 102 -4.56 -11.68 1.10
CA LYS A 102 -5.29 -10.89 0.11
C LYS A 102 -6.65 -11.49 -0.24
N ALA A 103 -6.74 -12.80 -0.40
CA ALA A 103 -8.01 -13.49 -0.66
C ALA A 103 -8.97 -13.34 0.52
N GLU A 104 -8.47 -13.50 1.75
CA GLU A 104 -9.27 -13.36 2.96
C GLU A 104 -9.77 -11.92 3.19
N VAL A 105 -8.91 -10.92 3.01
CA VAL A 105 -9.27 -9.51 3.06
C VAL A 105 -10.33 -9.18 2.02
N THR A 106 -10.20 -9.74 0.81
CA THR A 106 -11.21 -9.57 -0.25
C THR A 106 -12.56 -10.16 0.16
N ARG A 107 -12.57 -11.39 0.71
CA ARG A 107 -13.79 -12.03 1.23
C ARG A 107 -14.44 -11.17 2.32
N GLN A 108 -13.67 -10.65 3.26
CA GLN A 108 -14.20 -9.82 4.33
C GLN A 108 -14.78 -8.50 3.83
N LYS A 109 -14.13 -7.85 2.87
CA LYS A 109 -14.67 -6.65 2.23
C LYS A 109 -16.02 -6.93 1.57
N LEU A 110 -16.10 -7.99 0.76
CA LEU A 110 -17.36 -8.38 0.09
C LEU A 110 -18.47 -8.73 1.08
N LEU A 111 -18.14 -9.39 2.19
CA LEU A 111 -19.08 -9.69 3.27
C LEU A 111 -19.56 -8.41 3.96
N ASN A 112 -18.66 -7.48 4.25
CA ASN A 112 -19.00 -6.21 4.88
C ASN A 112 -19.93 -5.39 3.98
N ASP A 113 -19.57 -5.23 2.71
CA ASP A 113 -20.36 -4.49 1.72
C ASP A 113 -21.76 -5.10 1.60
N ALA A 114 -21.88 -6.43 1.49
CA ALA A 114 -23.16 -7.12 1.43
C ALA A 114 -24.00 -6.94 2.71
N ASN A 115 -23.38 -7.00 3.90
CA ASN A 115 -24.09 -6.79 5.16
C ASN A 115 -24.59 -5.35 5.31
N ILE A 116 -23.84 -4.37 4.81
CA ILE A 116 -24.27 -2.97 4.75
C ILE A 116 -25.47 -2.84 3.80
N THR A 117 -25.41 -3.43 2.61
CA THR A 117 -26.50 -3.36 1.61
C THR A 117 -27.83 -3.89 2.15
N ILE A 118 -27.83 -4.96 2.93
CA ILE A 118 -29.07 -5.60 3.41
C ILE A 118 -29.52 -5.19 4.82
N ALA A 119 -28.87 -4.19 5.42
CA ALA A 119 -29.11 -3.83 6.81
C ALA A 119 -30.57 -3.40 7.07
N ASP A 120 -31.13 -2.58 6.18
CA ASP A 120 -32.50 -2.07 6.31
C ASP A 120 -33.53 -3.18 6.08
N TRP A 121 -33.39 -3.97 5.02
CA TRP A 121 -34.27 -5.12 4.77
C TRP A 121 -34.26 -6.16 5.91
N ARG A 122 -33.12 -6.39 6.55
CA ARG A 122 -33.07 -7.25 7.75
C ARG A 122 -33.88 -6.67 8.91
N THR A 123 -33.89 -5.34 9.05
CA THR A 123 -34.66 -4.63 10.07
C THR A 123 -36.15 -4.68 9.75
N GLU A 124 -36.55 -4.37 8.51
CA GLU A 124 -37.93 -4.48 8.03
C GLU A 124 -38.48 -5.91 8.18
N LEU A 125 -37.67 -6.93 7.85
CA LEU A 125 -38.05 -8.33 8.04
C LEU A 125 -38.28 -8.66 9.53
N ALA A 126 -37.46 -8.11 10.43
CA ALA A 126 -37.61 -8.32 11.87
C ALA A 126 -38.84 -7.62 12.45
N LEU A 127 -39.30 -6.54 11.81
CA LEU A 127 -40.51 -5.80 12.16
C LEU A 127 -41.78 -6.34 11.48
N ASP A 128 -41.66 -7.32 10.59
CA ASP A 128 -42.74 -7.84 9.73
C ASP A 128 -43.31 -6.77 8.77
N GLU A 129 -42.46 -5.83 8.34
CA GLU A 129 -42.80 -4.69 7.48
C GLU A 129 -42.22 -4.80 6.06
N ILE A 130 -41.38 -5.80 5.79
CA ILE A 130 -40.69 -5.98 4.51
C ILE A 130 -41.66 -6.29 3.36
N SER A 131 -41.42 -5.70 2.18
CA SER A 131 -42.16 -6.03 0.96
C SER A 131 -41.78 -7.42 0.40
N ASP A 132 -42.66 -8.03 -0.40
CA ASP A 132 -42.34 -9.31 -1.05
C ASP A 132 -41.13 -9.21 -2.00
N ASP A 133 -40.97 -8.06 -2.67
CA ASP A 133 -39.86 -7.80 -3.59
C ASP A 133 -38.53 -7.63 -2.85
N ASP A 134 -38.52 -6.87 -1.75
CA ASP A 134 -37.35 -6.69 -0.90
C ASP A 134 -36.96 -8.01 -0.22
N LYS A 135 -37.94 -8.81 0.20
CA LYS A 135 -37.71 -10.14 0.77
C LYS A 135 -37.09 -11.11 -0.23
N ALA A 136 -37.54 -11.08 -1.49
CA ALA A 136 -36.92 -11.86 -2.56
C ALA A 136 -35.46 -11.41 -2.81
N THR A 137 -35.21 -10.11 -2.77
CA THR A 137 -33.87 -9.53 -2.93
C THR A 137 -32.95 -9.89 -1.77
N LEU A 138 -33.41 -9.74 -0.52
CA LEU A 138 -32.73 -10.16 0.69
C LEU A 138 -32.36 -11.65 0.63
N THR A 139 -33.24 -12.50 0.11
CA THR A 139 -32.96 -13.94 -0.06
C THR A 139 -31.77 -14.19 -1.00
N LYS A 140 -31.70 -13.48 -2.14
CA LYS A 140 -30.54 -13.58 -3.06
C LYS A 140 -29.24 -13.12 -2.39
N TRP A 141 -29.28 -12.02 -1.64
CA TRP A 141 -28.11 -11.52 -0.91
C TRP A 141 -27.66 -12.46 0.21
N MET A 142 -28.59 -13.10 0.92
CA MET A 142 -28.25 -14.11 1.91
C MET A 142 -27.60 -15.35 1.28
N ALA A 143 -28.02 -15.74 0.07
CA ALA A 143 -27.37 -16.79 -0.71
C ALA A 143 -25.94 -16.39 -1.14
N TYR A 144 -25.74 -15.15 -1.59
CA TYR A 144 -24.42 -14.60 -1.91
C TYR A 144 -23.48 -14.61 -0.70
N ILE A 145 -23.94 -14.11 0.46
CA ILE A 145 -23.17 -14.12 1.72
C ILE A 145 -22.80 -15.55 2.13
N LYS A 146 -23.73 -16.50 2.00
CA LYS A 146 -23.46 -17.91 2.27
C LYS A 146 -22.40 -18.46 1.33
N GLY A 147 -22.50 -18.15 0.04
CA GLY A 147 -21.51 -18.50 -0.98
C GLY A 147 -20.10 -18.02 -0.63
N LEU A 148 -19.98 -16.73 -0.27
CA LEU A 148 -18.70 -16.14 0.17
C LEU A 148 -18.11 -16.87 1.38
N LYS A 149 -18.93 -17.15 2.40
CA LYS A 149 -18.48 -17.85 3.62
C LYS A 149 -18.05 -19.28 3.36
N SER A 150 -18.63 -19.94 2.35
CA SER A 150 -18.29 -21.31 1.97
C SER A 150 -17.15 -21.44 0.97
N LEU A 151 -16.62 -20.32 0.44
CA LEU A 151 -15.48 -20.38 -0.47
C LEU A 151 -14.28 -21.02 0.22
N ASP A 152 -13.74 -22.05 -0.43
CA ASP A 152 -12.43 -22.60 -0.09
C ASP A 152 -11.36 -21.67 -0.66
N LEU A 153 -10.67 -20.98 0.25
CA LEU A 153 -9.56 -20.08 -0.06
C LEU A 153 -8.22 -20.72 0.33
N THR A 154 -8.15 -22.04 0.51
CA THR A 154 -6.88 -22.71 0.79
C THR A 154 -6.01 -22.81 -0.47
N GLY A 155 -4.70 -22.72 -0.30
CA GLY A 155 -3.74 -22.90 -1.40
C GLY A 155 -3.61 -21.71 -2.35
N ILE A 156 -4.08 -20.52 -1.95
CA ILE A 156 -3.92 -19.30 -2.73
C ILE A 156 -2.52 -18.72 -2.46
N SER A 157 -1.52 -19.23 -3.18
CA SER A 157 -0.10 -18.90 -2.95
C SER A 157 0.47 -17.86 -3.91
N ASP A 158 -0.22 -17.58 -5.02
CA ASP A 158 0.27 -16.72 -6.08
C ASP A 158 -0.88 -16.00 -6.83
N GLU A 159 -0.50 -15.13 -7.75
CA GLU A 159 -1.46 -14.36 -8.55
C GLU A 159 -2.36 -15.24 -9.43
N ALA A 160 -1.81 -16.34 -9.96
CA ALA A 160 -2.53 -17.21 -10.88
C ALA A 160 -3.63 -18.00 -10.15
N THR A 161 -3.35 -18.46 -8.94
CA THR A 161 -4.32 -19.12 -8.05
C THR A 161 -5.35 -18.11 -7.53
N PHE A 162 -4.93 -16.90 -7.16
CA PHE A 162 -5.84 -15.82 -6.76
C PHE A 162 -6.83 -15.44 -7.87
N ASN A 163 -6.35 -15.24 -9.10
CA ASN A 163 -7.20 -14.86 -10.24
C ASN A 163 -8.16 -15.98 -10.69
N LYS A 164 -7.98 -17.22 -10.21
CA LYS A 164 -8.90 -18.34 -10.47
C LYS A 164 -10.02 -18.45 -9.44
N ILE A 165 -9.99 -17.70 -8.33
CA ILE A 165 -11.04 -17.72 -7.32
C ILE A 165 -12.38 -17.37 -7.99
N GLN A 166 -13.34 -18.28 -7.89
CA GLN A 166 -14.69 -18.09 -8.42
C GLN A 166 -15.55 -17.36 -7.37
N TRP A 167 -15.39 -16.04 -7.29
CA TRP A 167 -16.23 -15.21 -6.43
C TRP A 167 -17.71 -15.33 -6.86
N PRO A 168 -18.65 -15.52 -5.92
CA PRO A 168 -20.07 -15.47 -6.23
C PRO A 168 -20.42 -14.17 -6.97
N ALA A 169 -21.33 -14.26 -7.95
CA ALA A 169 -21.79 -13.07 -8.65
C ALA A 169 -22.64 -12.19 -7.72
N LEU A 170 -22.49 -10.87 -7.85
CA LEU A 170 -23.34 -9.94 -7.12
C LEU A 170 -24.82 -10.15 -7.49
N PRO A 171 -25.73 -10.18 -6.49
CA PRO A 171 -27.16 -10.23 -6.75
C PRO A 171 -27.64 -9.01 -7.53
N GLN A 172 -28.61 -9.23 -8.43
CA GLN A 172 -29.44 -8.20 -9.05
C GLN A 172 -30.75 -8.01 -8.28
#